data_AF-A0A4R4YPH9-F1
#
_entry.id   AF-A0A4R4YPH9-F1
#
_cell.length_a   1.000
_cell.length_b   1.000
_cell.length_c   1.000
_cell.angle_alpha   90.00
_cell.angle_beta   90.00
_cell.angle_gamma   90.00
#
_symmetry.space_group_name_H-M   'P 1'
#
loop_
_entity.id
_entity.type
_entity.pdbx_description
1 polymer ?
#
loop_
_entity_poly.entity_id
_entity_poly.type
_entity_poly.pdbx_seq_one_letter_code
_entity_poly.pdbx_strand_id
1 'polypeptide(L)' 'MPMKRTSVYAEAADLAVITEAARKRGVPAAELLREGIRLAAMANRVWDEPLDWPTFDISPVSGSAGER' A
#
# COMPACT_ATOMS: atom_id res chain seq x y z
N MET A 1 7.20 5.17 -17.63
CA MET A 1 8.24 4.35 -16.97
C MET A 1 8.55 3.16 -17.87
N PRO A 2 9.82 2.75 -18.04
CA PRO A 2 10.15 1.56 -18.81
C PRO A 2 9.57 0.31 -18.13
N MET A 3 8.93 -0.57 -18.90
CA MET A 3 8.40 -1.83 -18.38
C MET A 3 9.53 -2.83 -18.20
N LYS A 4 9.73 -3.36 -16.99
CA LYS A 4 10.68 -4.44 -16.72
C LYS A 4 9.96 -5.80 -16.74
N ARG A 5 10.48 -6.76 -17.51
CA ARG A 5 9.97 -8.14 -17.52
C ARG A 5 10.48 -8.89 -16.28
N THR A 6 9.56 -9.56 -15.59
CA THR A 6 9.83 -10.43 -14.43
C THR A 6 8.99 -11.69 -14.57
N SER A 7 9.54 -12.84 -14.17
CA SER A 7 8.84 -14.13 -14.09
C SER A 7 8.67 -14.53 -12.63
N VAL A 8 7.47 -14.96 -12.25
CA VAL A 8 7.13 -15.38 -10.88
C VAL A 8 6.28 -16.65 -10.97
N TYR A 9 6.43 -17.55 -10.01
CA TYR A 9 5.55 -18.71 -9.86
C TYR A 9 4.28 -18.29 -9.12
N ALA A 10 3.13 -18.79 -9.58
CA ALA A 10 1.82 -18.56 -8.96
C ALA A 10 1.02 -19.85 -8.99
N GLU A 11 0.08 -19.98 -8.07
CA GLU A 11 -0.82 -21.14 -8.03
C GLU A 11 -1.67 -21.22 -9.30
N ALA A 12 -1.87 -22.44 -9.80
CA ALA A 12 -2.63 -22.66 -11.03
C ALA A 12 -4.08 -22.19 -10.91
N ALA A 13 -4.67 -22.30 -9.71
CA ALA A 13 -6.01 -21.83 -9.42
C ALA A 13 -6.13 -20.30 -9.55
N ASP A 14 -5.16 -19.55 -9.04
CA ASP A 14 -5.15 -18.09 -9.12
C ASP A 14 -4.99 -17.61 -10.58
N LEU A 15 -4.10 -18.26 -11.33
CA LEU A 15 -3.92 -17.98 -12.75
C LEU A 15 -5.20 -18.23 -13.56
N ALA A 16 -5.95 -19.28 -13.23
CA ALA A 16 -7.24 -19.55 -13.87
C ALA A 16 -8.27 -18.45 -13.58
N VAL A 17 -8.36 -18.00 -12.33
CA VAL A 17 -9.27 -16.90 -11.94
C VAL A 17 -8.92 -15.60 -12.68
N ILE A 18 -7.63 -15.25 -12.74
CA ILE A 18 -7.18 -14.03 -13.42
C ILE A 18 -7.44 -14.11 -14.93
N THR A 19 -7.16 -15.26 -15.55
CA THR A 19 -7.35 -15.45 -17.00
C THR A 19 -8.83 -15.37 -17.37
N GLU A 20 -9.72 -15.97 -16.56
CA GLU A 20 -11.16 -15.89 -16.78
C GLU A 20 -11.69 -14.47 -16.58
N ALA A 21 -11.20 -13.75 -15.56
CA ALA A 21 -11.55 -12.34 -15.35
C ALA A 21 -11.09 -11.46 -16.53
N ALA A 22 -9.89 -11.71 -17.06
CA ALA A 22 -9.36 -11.02 -18.24
C ALA A 22 -10.23 -11.27 -19.47
N ARG A 23 -10.60 -12.53 -19.70
CA ARG A 23 -11.50 -12.95 -20.79
C ARG A 23 -12.85 -12.25 -20.72
N LYS A 24 -13.49 -12.22 -19.54
CA LYS A 24 -14.78 -11.54 -19.33
C LYS A 24 -14.69 -10.03 -19.59
N ARG A 25 -13.53 -9.42 -19.32
CA ARG A 25 -13.29 -7.98 -19.51
C ARG A 25 -12.77 -7.64 -20.90
N GLY A 26 -12.41 -8.63 -21.73
CA GLY A 26 -11.83 -8.41 -23.05
C GLY A 26 -10.43 -7.80 -23.03
N VAL A 27 -9.68 -7.96 -21.93
CA VAL A 27 -8.33 -7.39 -21.76
C VAL A 27 -7.27 -8.50 -21.63
N PRO A 28 -5.98 -8.23 -21.91
CA PRO A 28 -4.92 -9.19 -21.66
C PRO A 28 -4.75 -9.51 -20.16
N ALA A 29 -4.55 -10.78 -19.81
CA ALA A 29 -4.30 -11.17 -18.41
C ALA A 29 -3.09 -10.45 -17.76
N ALA A 30 -2.09 -10.10 -18.58
CA ALA A 30 -0.94 -9.32 -18.14
C ALA A 30 -1.31 -7.93 -17.60
N GLU A 31 -2.45 -7.36 -18.02
CA GLU A 31 -2.93 -6.07 -17.52
C GLU A 31 -3.41 -6.17 -16.07
N LEU A 32 -4.22 -7.20 -15.77
CA LEU A 32 -4.66 -7.51 -14.40
C LEU A 32 -3.48 -7.84 -13.48
N LEU A 33 -2.50 -8.59 -13.98
CA LEU A 33 -1.28 -8.90 -13.22
C LEU A 33 -0.46 -7.64 -12.90
N ARG A 34 -0.34 -6.70 -13.85
CA ARG A 34 0.33 -5.42 -13.61
C ARG A 34 -0.40 -4.59 -12.55
N GLU A 35 -1.73 -4.56 -12.60
CA GLU A 35 -2.51 -3.85 -11.59
C GLU A 35 -2.37 -4.50 -10.21
N GLY A 36 -2.42 -5.83 -10.13
CA GLY A 36 -2.17 -6.55 -8.88
C GLY A 36 -0.79 -6.23 -8.28
N ILE A 37 0.26 -6.22 -9.11
CA ILE A 37 1.61 -5.83 -8.68
C ILE A 37 1.63 -4.37 -8.19
N ARG A 38 0.93 -3.47 -8.89
CA ARG A 38 0.85 -2.06 -8.51
C ARG A 38 0.18 -1.87 -7.16
N LEU A 39 -0.96 -2.53 -6.94
CA LEU A 39 -1.70 -2.50 -5.68
C LEU A 39 -0.85 -3.06 -4.53
N ALA A 40 -0.17 -4.18 -4.75
CA ALA A 40 0.74 -4.76 -3.76
C ALA A 40 1.91 -3.80 -3.43
N ALA A 41 2.49 -3.15 -4.45
CA ALA A 41 3.55 -2.16 -4.24
C ALA A 41 3.05 -0.94 -3.46
N MET A 42 1.84 -0.45 -3.75
CA MET A 42 1.24 0.66 -3.02
C MET A 42 0.97 0.31 -1.55
N ALA A 43 0.47 -0.91 -1.28
CA ALA A 43 0.18 -1.37 0.07
C ALA A 43 1.44 -1.50 0.94
N ASN A 44 2.59 -1.79 0.33
CA ASN A 44 3.86 -1.98 1.03
C ASN A 44 4.79 -0.77 0.90
N ARG A 45 4.30 0.36 0.39
CA ARG A 45 5.09 1.58 0.33
C ARG A 45 5.29 2.11 1.75
N VAL A 46 6.40 1.74 2.36
CA VAL A 46 6.89 2.33 3.61
C VAL A 46 7.27 3.78 3.32
N TRP A 47 6.84 4.70 4.18
CA TRP A 47 7.33 6.07 4.18
C TRP A 47 8.72 6.03 4.84
N ASP A 48 9.77 6.08 4.02
CA ASP A 48 11.16 6.00 4.49
C ASP A 48 11.57 7.23 5.31
N GLU A 49 10.88 8.37 5.14
CA GLU A 49 11.14 9.58 5.91
C GLU A 49 10.37 9.56 7.24
N PRO A 50 11.02 9.81 8.39
CA PRO A 50 10.31 10.12 9.63
C PRO A 50 9.36 11.29 9.37
N LEU A 51 8.08 11.09 9.68
CA LEU A 51 7.13 12.20 9.68
C LEU A 51 7.59 13.24 10.70
N ASP A 52 7.83 14.46 10.23
CA ASP A 52 8.12 15.64 11.07
C ASP A 52 6.82 16.07 11.79
N TRP A 53 6.39 15.23 12.73
CA TRP A 53 5.20 15.51 13.54
C TRP A 53 5.55 16.62 14.54
N PRO A 54 4.74 17.70 14.62
CA PRO A 54 4.95 18.72 15.63
C PRO A 54 4.87 18.09 17.03
N THR A 55 5.96 18.19 17.78
CA THR A 55 5.97 17.78 19.18
C THR A 55 5.22 18.83 19.99
N PHE A 56 4.11 18.45 20.62
CA PHE A 56 3.39 19.32 21.53
C PHE A 56 3.99 19.19 22.92
N ASP A 57 4.46 20.31 23.48
CA ASP A 57 4.85 20.39 24.88
C ASP A 57 3.59 20.34 25.75
N ILE A 58 3.30 19.16 26.31
CA ILE A 58 2.21 18.95 27.26
C ILE A 58 2.72 19.26 28.66
N SER A 59 3.18 20.49 28.87
CA SER A 59 3.53 20.95 30.21
C SER A 59 2.26 20.95 31.07
N PRO A 60 2.26 20.30 32.24
CA PRO A 60 1.10 20.30 33.12
C PRO A 60 0.85 21.75 33.54
N VAL A 61 -0.35 22.25 33.23
CA VAL A 61 -0.81 23.53 33.78
C VAL A 61 -0.88 23.34 35.30
N SER A 62 0.13 23.89 35.99
CA SER A 62 0.14 23.92 37.44
C SER A 62 -0.94 24.91 37.85
N GLY A 63 -2.16 24.41 38.02
CA GLY A 63 -3.23 25.15 38.65
C GLY A 63 -2.75 25.50 40.04
N SER A 64 -2.56 26.79 40.30
CA SER A 64 -2.29 27.29 41.65
C SER A 64 -3.47 26.90 42.54
N ALA A 65 -3.32 25.78 43.24
CA ALA A 65 -4.15 25.42 44.36
C ALA A 65 -4.04 26.58 45.35
N GLY A 66 -5.17 27.26 45.54
CA GLY A 66 -5.28 28.43 46.39
C GLY A 66 -4.71 28.13 47.78
N GLU A 67 -3.76 28.95 48.19
CA GLU A 67 -3.33 29.02 49.57
C GLU A 67 -4.00 30.25 50.20
N ARG A 68 -5.03 29.92 50.99
CA ARG A 68 -5.63 30.62 52.14
C ARG A 68 -5.54 32.15 52.23
#